data_AF-A0A929HPN6-F1
#
_entry.id   AF-A0A929HPN6-F1
#
_cell.length_a   1.000
_cell.length_b   1.000
_cell.length_c   1.000
_cell.angle_alpha   90.00
_cell.angle_beta   90.00
_cell.angle_gamma   90.00
#
_symmetry.space_group_name_H-M   'P 1'
#
loop_
_entity.id
_entity.type
_entity.pdbx_description
1 polymer ?
#
loop_
_entity_poly.entity_id
_entity_poly.type
_entity_poly.pdbx_seq_one_letter_code
_entity_poly.pdbx_strand_id
1 'polypeptide(L)'
;MTSKIIYTKVDEAPALATYSLLPIINAYLGTSGINVETRDISLAGRIIANFPDNLTDEQKQPDDLAELGKLAKTPEANIIKLPNISASIPQLKAAITELQSKGYDIPDYPSDDSQPELKARFAKVLGSAVNPVLREGNSDRRAAVAVKNYAKKNPHSMGAWSTDSKSHVSSMSSGDFASNEKSTTMDAASDAKIEFVDCDGNVTVLKESTPLLAGEVIDATKMSKKALTDFLAAEIEDAKAKGILFSLHMKATMMKVSDPIIFGHCVKVFYADVIEKHADTIKELGVDFNNGLGDLYSRMESLPAEKKNEIADDIAACYKGRPGVAMVDSDKGITNLHVPSDVIIDASMPAAIRTSGQMWNAKGELQDTKFVIPD
;
A
#
# COMPACT_ATOMS: atom_id res chain seq x y z
N MET A 1 36.48 -0.86 21.23
CA MET A 1 35.03 -0.60 21.18
C MET A 1 34.37 -1.88 20.71
N THR A 2 33.39 -2.39 21.46
CA THR A 2 32.60 -3.57 21.07
C THR A 2 31.79 -3.22 19.81
N SER A 3 31.97 -3.95 18.71
CA SER A 3 31.17 -3.74 17.50
C SER A 3 29.72 -4.09 17.81
N LYS A 4 28.78 -3.20 17.45
CA LYS A 4 27.35 -3.40 17.66
C LYS A 4 26.66 -3.69 16.34
N ILE A 5 25.72 -4.63 16.35
CA ILE A 5 24.77 -4.88 15.28
C ILE A 5 23.38 -4.60 15.82
N ILE A 6 22.58 -3.82 15.11
CA ILE A 6 21.18 -3.63 15.43
C ILE A 6 20.34 -4.60 14.62
N TYR A 7 19.54 -5.41 15.30
CA TYR A 7 18.62 -6.38 14.70
C TYR A 7 17.18 -5.91 14.90
N THR A 8 16.46 -5.64 13.81
CA THR A 8 15.11 -5.09 13.94
C THR A 8 14.10 -6.15 14.37
N LYS A 9 13.33 -5.87 15.43
CA LYS A 9 12.07 -6.58 15.71
C LYS A 9 10.97 -5.96 14.85
N VAL A 10 10.19 -6.82 14.21
CA VAL A 10 9.24 -6.47 13.14
C VAL A 10 7.94 -7.21 13.37
N ASP A 11 7.16 -7.45 12.31
CA ASP A 11 5.81 -7.99 12.36
C ASP A 11 5.72 -9.42 11.80
N GLU A 12 4.60 -10.09 12.06
CA GLU A 12 4.16 -11.32 11.38
C GLU A 12 5.22 -12.44 11.32
N ALA A 13 5.40 -13.09 10.16
CA ALA A 13 6.30 -14.22 10.00
C ALA A 13 7.78 -13.88 10.29
N PRO A 14 8.34 -12.74 9.83
CA PRO A 14 9.69 -12.34 10.20
C PRO A 14 9.88 -12.14 11.71
N ALA A 15 8.86 -11.66 12.43
CA ALA A 15 8.91 -11.56 13.89
C ALA A 15 9.02 -12.95 14.53
N LEU A 16 8.16 -13.88 14.13
CA LEU A 16 8.20 -15.27 14.62
C LEU A 16 9.54 -15.96 14.34
N ALA A 17 10.09 -15.79 13.13
CA ALA A 17 11.40 -16.32 12.77
C ALA A 17 12.52 -15.74 13.65
N THR A 18 12.41 -14.47 14.03
CA THR A 18 13.39 -13.79 14.90
C THR A 18 13.45 -14.42 16.30
N TYR A 19 12.32 -14.86 16.87
CA TYR A 19 12.31 -15.55 18.17
C TYR A 19 13.16 -16.83 18.16
N SER A 20 13.23 -17.53 17.03
CA SER A 20 14.05 -18.75 16.87
C SER A 20 15.50 -18.42 16.52
N LEU A 21 15.71 -17.52 15.55
CA LEU A 21 17.03 -17.29 14.96
C LEU A 21 17.91 -16.35 15.78
N LEU A 22 17.35 -15.32 16.41
CA LEU A 22 18.14 -14.32 17.14
C LEU A 22 18.95 -14.89 18.31
N PRO A 23 18.42 -15.82 19.14
CA PRO A 23 19.22 -16.49 20.17
C PRO A 23 20.44 -17.22 19.60
N ILE A 24 20.30 -17.84 18.43
CA ILE A 24 21.40 -18.53 17.73
C ILE A 24 22.44 -17.50 17.28
N ILE A 25 22.02 -16.40 16.64
CA ILE A 25 22.92 -15.32 16.23
C ILE A 25 23.70 -14.78 17.43
N ASN A 26 23.02 -14.50 18.55
CA ASN A 26 23.64 -14.00 19.77
C ASN A 26 24.69 -14.96 20.33
N ALA A 27 24.38 -16.26 20.38
CA ALA A 27 25.31 -17.28 20.87
C ALA A 27 26.58 -17.37 20.01
N TYR A 28 26.44 -17.31 18.68
CA TYR A 28 27.59 -17.35 17.77
C TYR A 28 28.44 -16.07 17.85
N LEU A 29 27.81 -14.90 17.75
CA LEU A 29 28.52 -13.62 17.68
C LEU A 29 29.10 -13.16 19.03
N GLY A 30 28.50 -13.60 20.14
CA GLY A 30 29.01 -13.33 21.49
C GLY A 30 30.44 -13.83 21.70
N THR A 31 30.83 -14.94 21.05
CA THR A 31 32.21 -15.47 21.11
C THR A 31 33.25 -14.55 20.46
N SER A 32 32.81 -13.65 19.58
CA SER A 32 33.65 -12.70 18.84
C SER A 32 33.58 -11.28 19.42
N GLY A 33 32.96 -11.09 20.59
CA GLY A 33 32.79 -9.77 21.20
C GLY A 33 31.93 -8.83 20.35
N ILE A 34 30.99 -9.35 19.56
CA ILE A 34 30.01 -8.57 18.80
C ILE A 34 28.71 -8.56 19.59
N ASN A 35 28.22 -7.37 19.94
CA ASN A 35 26.95 -7.22 20.63
C ASN A 35 25.82 -7.06 19.61
N VAL A 36 24.74 -7.81 19.77
CA VAL A 36 23.54 -7.67 18.94
C VAL A 36 22.44 -7.08 19.80
N GLU A 37 22.04 -5.85 19.49
CA GLU A 37 20.95 -5.16 20.19
C GLU A 37 19.71 -5.15 19.30
N THR A 38 18.53 -5.13 19.92
CA THR A 38 17.28 -5.06 19.17
C THR A 38 16.70 -3.65 19.18
N ARG A 39 16.02 -3.30 18.09
CA ARG A 39 15.15 -2.11 18.02
C ARG A 39 13.79 -2.53 17.48
N ASP A 40 12.72 -2.15 18.17
CA ASP A 40 11.35 -2.50 17.83
C ASP A 40 10.75 -1.48 16.88
N ILE A 41 10.57 -1.92 15.63
CA ILE A 41 9.93 -1.14 14.57
C ILE A 41 8.65 -1.82 14.08
N SER A 42 8.10 -2.76 14.87
CA SER A 42 6.78 -3.35 14.62
C SER A 42 5.70 -2.26 14.58
N LEU A 43 4.57 -2.55 13.95
CA LEU A 43 3.42 -1.65 13.93
C LEU A 43 2.97 -1.31 15.35
N ALA A 44 2.85 -2.31 16.23
CA ALA A 44 2.46 -2.11 17.61
C ALA A 44 3.45 -1.23 18.37
N GLY A 45 4.75 -1.52 18.30
CA GLY A 45 5.79 -0.72 18.98
C GLY A 45 5.80 0.73 18.51
N ARG A 46 5.67 0.97 17.20
CA ARG A 46 5.58 2.32 16.64
C ARG A 46 4.33 3.07 17.08
N ILE A 47 3.17 2.41 17.20
CA ILE A 47 1.96 3.02 17.76
C ILE A 47 2.23 3.43 19.21
N ILE A 48 2.70 2.51 20.06
CA ILE A 48 2.97 2.77 21.48
C ILE A 48 3.94 3.95 21.65
N ALA A 49 5.06 3.95 20.92
CA ALA A 49 6.06 5.01 20.99
C ALA A 49 5.52 6.38 20.54
N ASN A 50 4.57 6.40 19.61
CA ASN A 50 3.96 7.64 19.17
C ASN A 50 2.82 8.11 20.08
N PHE A 51 2.21 7.26 20.92
CA PHE A 51 1.07 7.59 21.79
C PHE A 51 1.35 7.38 23.29
N PRO A 52 2.40 7.98 23.88
CA PRO A 52 2.76 7.73 25.29
C PRO A 52 1.87 8.46 26.32
N ASP A 53 1.03 9.40 25.91
CA ASP A 53 0.43 10.41 26.81
C ASP A 53 -0.46 9.80 27.90
N ASN A 54 -1.21 8.76 27.56
CA ASN A 54 -2.13 8.06 28.47
C ASN A 54 -1.62 6.67 28.89
N LEU A 55 -0.37 6.33 28.56
CA LEU A 55 0.21 5.03 28.91
C LEU A 55 0.86 5.08 30.29
N THR A 56 0.86 3.95 31.01
CA THR A 56 1.66 3.82 32.23
C THR A 56 3.15 3.82 31.90
N ASP A 57 4.01 4.07 32.88
CA ASP A 57 5.46 4.08 32.66
C ASP A 57 5.99 2.71 32.21
N GLU A 58 5.34 1.61 32.60
CA GLU A 58 5.66 0.24 32.17
C GLU A 58 5.18 -0.06 30.74
N GLN A 59 4.14 0.63 30.27
CA GLN A 59 3.59 0.48 28.92
C GLN A 59 4.34 1.31 27.89
N LYS A 60 4.97 2.42 28.30
CA LYS A 60 5.74 3.29 27.40
C LYS A 60 6.91 2.55 26.78
N GLN A 61 7.15 2.81 25.50
CA GLN A 61 8.28 2.29 24.74
C GLN A 61 9.06 3.44 24.11
N PRO A 62 10.39 3.31 23.97
CA PRO A 62 11.19 4.29 23.24
C PRO A 62 10.79 4.34 21.77
N ASP A 63 10.97 5.51 21.14
CA ASP A 63 10.85 5.65 19.68
C ASP A 63 12.12 5.13 18.99
N ASP A 64 12.18 3.80 18.90
CA ASP A 64 13.28 3.05 18.29
C ASP A 64 13.46 3.37 16.80
N LEU A 65 12.39 3.78 16.08
CA LEU A 65 12.49 4.21 14.70
C LEU A 65 13.22 5.55 14.58
N ALA A 66 12.89 6.51 15.45
CA ALA A 66 13.61 7.78 15.50
C ALA A 66 15.07 7.60 15.92
N GLU A 67 15.36 6.68 16.84
CA GLU A 67 16.74 6.34 17.20
C GLU A 67 17.51 5.73 16.01
N LEU A 68 16.91 4.75 15.32
CA LEU A 68 17.50 4.14 14.14
C LEU A 68 17.74 5.14 13.01
N GLY A 69 16.83 6.12 12.82
CA GLY A 69 17.01 7.19 11.84
C GLY A 69 18.19 8.10 12.13
N LYS A 70 18.51 8.33 13.41
CA LYS A 70 19.74 9.02 13.81
C LYS A 70 20.97 8.14 13.57
N LEU A 71 20.89 6.87 13.97
CA LEU A 71 21.98 5.90 13.80
C LEU A 71 22.36 5.72 12.33
N ALA A 72 21.38 5.62 11.42
CA ALA A 72 21.62 5.44 9.98
C ALA A 72 22.46 6.56 9.35
N LYS A 73 22.59 7.71 10.02
CA LYS A 73 23.37 8.87 9.60
C LYS A 73 24.78 8.91 10.22
N THR A 74 25.16 7.88 10.99
CA THR A 74 26.50 7.79 11.59
C THR A 74 27.33 6.69 10.94
N PRO A 75 28.68 6.82 10.91
CA PRO A 75 29.56 5.80 10.34
C PRO A 75 29.50 4.45 11.06
N GLU A 76 29.04 4.42 12.32
CA GLU A 76 28.96 3.22 13.16
C GLU A 76 27.70 2.39 12.89
N ALA A 77 26.80 2.84 12.01
CA ALA A 77 25.56 2.16 11.70
C ALA A 77 25.81 0.76 11.11
N ASN A 78 25.34 -0.27 11.81
CA ASN A 78 25.30 -1.63 11.32
C ASN A 78 23.93 -2.23 11.65
N ILE A 79 23.01 -2.18 10.69
CA ILE A 79 21.58 -2.46 10.89
C ILE A 79 21.17 -3.64 10.01
N ILE A 80 20.71 -4.73 10.63
CA ILE A 80 20.02 -5.84 9.97
C ILE A 80 18.52 -5.55 10.01
N LYS A 81 17.99 -5.10 8.88
CA LYS A 81 16.58 -4.74 8.69
C LYS A 81 15.79 -5.90 8.09
N LEU A 82 14.83 -6.43 8.84
CA LEU A 82 13.89 -7.47 8.39
C LEU A 82 12.64 -6.82 7.75
N PRO A 83 11.86 -7.54 6.92
CA PRO A 83 10.58 -7.03 6.41
C PRO A 83 9.62 -6.65 7.55
N ASN A 84 8.90 -5.54 7.40
CA ASN A 84 7.93 -5.04 8.37
C ASN A 84 6.66 -4.56 7.66
N ILE A 85 5.55 -4.43 8.39
CA ILE A 85 4.27 -3.95 7.86
C ILE A 85 4.39 -2.48 7.45
N SER A 86 3.97 -2.17 6.22
CA SER A 86 3.58 -0.82 5.80
C SER A 86 2.06 -0.71 5.93
N ALA A 87 1.59 -0.20 7.06
CA ALA A 87 0.21 -0.42 7.51
C ALA A 87 -0.82 0.31 6.63
N SER A 88 -1.82 -0.43 6.17
CA SER A 88 -3.08 0.13 5.70
C SER A 88 -3.95 0.62 6.88
N ILE A 89 -5.00 1.40 6.60
CA ILE A 89 -5.94 1.86 7.64
C ILE A 89 -6.61 0.66 8.37
N PRO A 90 -7.09 -0.39 7.68
CA PRO A 90 -7.65 -1.56 8.37
C PRO A 90 -6.64 -2.25 9.31
N GLN A 91 -5.39 -2.42 8.87
CA GLN A 91 -4.34 -3.03 9.71
C GLN A 91 -4.02 -2.15 10.93
N LEU A 92 -3.97 -0.82 10.75
CA LEU A 92 -3.79 0.11 11.87
C LEU A 92 -4.93 -0.02 12.88
N LYS A 93 -6.19 0.01 12.43
CA LYS A 93 -7.36 -0.14 13.30
C LYS A 93 -7.33 -1.46 14.07
N ALA A 94 -7.02 -2.57 13.39
CA ALA A 94 -6.88 -3.87 14.05
C ALA A 94 -5.79 -3.87 15.13
N ALA A 95 -4.63 -3.27 14.86
CA ALA A 95 -3.55 -3.15 15.84
C ALA A 95 -3.95 -2.28 17.04
N ILE A 96 -4.66 -1.16 16.81
CA ILE A 96 -5.19 -0.30 17.88
C ILE A 96 -6.16 -1.10 18.76
N THR A 97 -7.13 -1.80 18.16
CA THR A 97 -8.10 -2.62 18.90
C THR A 97 -7.42 -3.71 19.71
N GLU A 98 -6.40 -4.38 19.15
CA GLU A 98 -5.63 -5.38 19.89
C GLU A 98 -4.89 -4.74 21.08
N LEU A 99 -4.25 -3.59 20.90
CA LEU A 99 -3.56 -2.86 21.98
C LEU A 99 -4.54 -2.40 23.07
N GLN A 100 -5.69 -1.84 22.70
CA GLN A 100 -6.75 -1.45 23.64
C GLN A 100 -7.25 -2.64 24.46
N SER A 101 -7.44 -3.80 23.83
CA SER A 101 -7.83 -5.04 24.54
C SER A 101 -6.78 -5.51 25.57
N LYS A 102 -5.53 -5.08 25.41
CA LYS A 102 -4.41 -5.33 26.33
C LYS A 102 -4.21 -4.21 27.35
N GLY A 103 -5.11 -3.23 27.42
CA GLY A 103 -5.13 -2.16 28.41
C GLY A 103 -4.28 -0.94 28.05
N TYR A 104 -3.87 -0.78 26.79
CA TYR A 104 -3.22 0.46 26.34
C TYR A 104 -4.29 1.49 25.99
N ASP A 105 -4.30 2.63 26.68
CA ASP A 105 -5.22 3.73 26.41
C ASP A 105 -4.77 4.55 25.18
N ILE A 106 -4.93 3.94 24.00
CA ILE A 106 -4.62 4.55 22.71
C ILE A 106 -5.94 4.97 22.05
N PRO A 107 -6.06 6.21 21.54
CA PRO A 107 -7.27 6.68 20.88
C PRO A 107 -7.59 5.88 19.62
N ASP A 108 -8.87 5.79 19.27
CA ASP A 108 -9.31 5.23 18.00
C ASP A 108 -8.81 6.06 16.82
N TYR A 109 -8.60 5.40 15.67
CA TYR A 109 -8.31 6.11 14.43
C TYR A 109 -9.55 6.90 13.96
N PRO A 110 -9.46 8.24 13.76
CA PRO A 110 -10.61 9.06 13.41
C PRO A 110 -11.29 8.60 12.11
N SER A 111 -12.62 8.53 12.12
CA SER A 111 -13.43 8.18 10.95
C SER A 111 -13.54 9.30 9.91
N ASP A 112 -13.31 10.55 10.31
CA ASP A 112 -13.46 11.75 9.50
C ASP A 112 -12.33 12.77 9.78
N ASP A 113 -12.36 13.92 9.11
CA ASP A 113 -11.33 14.97 9.25
C ASP A 113 -11.56 15.91 10.44
N SER A 114 -12.46 15.60 11.38
CA SER A 114 -12.73 16.44 12.55
C SER A 114 -11.55 16.53 13.53
N GLN A 115 -10.60 15.58 13.47
CA GLN A 115 -9.44 15.51 14.35
C GLN A 115 -8.12 15.47 13.56
N PRO A 116 -7.72 16.59 12.93
CA PRO A 116 -6.56 16.63 12.03
C PRO A 116 -5.24 16.35 12.75
N GLU A 117 -5.07 16.81 14.00
CA GLU A 117 -3.85 16.58 14.78
C GLU A 117 -3.66 15.08 15.11
N LEU A 118 -4.74 14.41 15.47
CA LEU A 118 -4.73 12.97 15.75
C LEU A 118 -4.42 12.16 14.48
N LYS A 119 -5.04 12.52 13.35
CA LYS A 119 -4.70 11.93 12.05
C LYS A 119 -3.24 12.15 11.67
N ALA A 120 -2.71 13.36 11.87
CA ALA A 120 -1.30 13.67 11.60
C ALA A 120 -0.34 12.81 12.45
N ARG A 121 -0.72 12.51 13.69
CA ARG A 121 0.05 11.61 14.57
C ARG A 121 0.01 10.16 14.07
N PHE A 122 -1.16 9.63 13.72
CA PHE A 122 -1.26 8.30 13.10
C PHE A 122 -0.59 8.21 11.73
N ALA A 123 -0.52 9.31 10.98
CA ALA A 123 0.16 9.37 9.69
C ALA A 123 1.67 9.07 9.79
N LYS A 124 2.28 9.19 10.99
CA LYS A 124 3.67 8.79 11.26
C LYS A 124 3.87 7.28 11.30
N VAL A 125 2.81 6.50 11.55
CA VAL A 125 2.88 5.04 11.65
C VAL A 125 2.20 4.31 10.48
N LEU A 126 1.41 5.03 9.68
CA LEU A 126 0.75 4.55 8.46
C LEU A 126 1.68 4.43 7.26
N GLY A 127 1.38 3.47 6.38
CA GLY A 127 2.11 3.25 5.13
C GLY A 127 3.58 2.90 5.34
N SER A 128 4.43 3.24 4.37
CA SER A 128 5.87 2.97 4.44
C SER A 128 6.60 3.97 5.34
N ALA A 129 6.35 3.92 6.65
CA ALA A 129 6.98 4.83 7.62
C ALA A 129 8.45 4.51 7.91
N VAL A 130 8.85 3.23 7.82
CA VAL A 130 10.19 2.79 8.24
C VAL A 130 11.25 3.00 7.16
N ASN A 131 10.96 2.61 5.91
CA ASN A 131 11.97 2.61 4.85
C ASN A 131 12.55 4.01 4.54
N PRO A 132 11.75 5.10 4.48
CA PRO A 132 12.28 6.44 4.24
C PRO A 132 13.24 6.92 5.33
N VAL A 133 13.09 6.42 6.56
CA VAL A 133 13.94 6.78 7.70
C VAL A 133 15.27 6.03 7.68
N LEU A 134 15.30 4.78 7.21
CA LEU A 134 16.48 3.93 7.29
C LEU A 134 17.34 3.93 6.01
N ARG A 135 16.80 4.40 4.88
CA ARG A 135 17.48 4.36 3.57
C ARG A 135 18.29 5.63 3.32
N GLU A 136 19.29 5.87 4.16
CA GLU A 136 20.26 6.97 4.03
C GLU A 136 21.40 6.59 3.05
N GLY A 137 21.03 5.97 1.93
CA GLY A 137 21.95 5.46 0.93
C GLY A 137 21.25 4.76 -0.23
N ASN A 138 22.02 4.42 -1.26
CA ASN A 138 21.51 3.73 -2.46
C ASN A 138 21.34 2.22 -2.21
N SER A 139 20.69 1.52 -3.16
CA SER A 139 20.43 0.08 -3.06
C SER A 139 21.38 -0.75 -3.96
N ASP A 140 22.19 -1.62 -3.37
CA ASP A 140 22.77 -2.80 -4.06
C ASP A 140 21.87 -4.01 -3.79
N ARG A 141 21.11 -4.45 -4.80
CA ARG A 141 20.21 -5.60 -4.69
C ARG A 141 20.49 -6.61 -5.80
N ARG A 142 20.94 -7.80 -5.42
CA ARG A 142 21.30 -8.89 -6.33
C ARG A 142 21.14 -10.25 -5.67
N ALA A 143 20.82 -11.26 -6.47
CA ALA A 143 20.80 -12.64 -5.98
C ALA A 143 22.24 -13.13 -5.72
N ALA A 144 22.49 -13.68 -4.53
CA ALA A 144 23.77 -14.30 -4.22
C ALA A 144 24.06 -15.49 -5.17
N VAL A 145 25.34 -15.69 -5.52
CA VAL A 145 25.76 -16.74 -6.46
C VAL A 145 25.30 -18.13 -6.01
N ALA A 146 25.39 -18.43 -4.72
CA ALA A 146 24.92 -19.69 -4.15
C ALA A 146 23.41 -19.91 -4.39
N VAL A 147 22.59 -18.88 -4.18
CA VAL A 147 21.13 -18.92 -4.42
C VAL A 147 20.84 -19.14 -5.91
N LYS A 148 21.57 -18.45 -6.80
CA LYS A 148 21.40 -18.64 -8.25
C LYS A 148 21.78 -20.06 -8.70
N ASN A 149 22.87 -20.60 -8.18
CA ASN A 149 23.31 -21.96 -8.48
C ASN A 149 22.33 -23.00 -7.94
N TYR A 150 21.74 -22.76 -6.76
CA TYR A 150 20.67 -23.61 -6.22
C TYR A 150 19.45 -23.60 -7.14
N ALA A 151 18.99 -22.43 -7.59
CA ALA A 151 17.84 -22.33 -8.51
C ALA A 151 18.09 -22.99 -9.88
N LYS A 152 19.34 -23.01 -10.37
CA LYS A 152 19.70 -23.77 -11.59
C LYS A 152 19.56 -25.28 -11.40
N LYS A 153 19.93 -25.79 -10.22
CA LYS A 153 19.85 -27.21 -9.88
C LYS A 153 18.43 -27.66 -9.48
N ASN A 154 17.64 -26.72 -8.96
CA ASN A 154 16.29 -26.94 -8.46
C ASN A 154 15.35 -25.92 -9.10
N PRO A 155 15.01 -26.07 -10.39
CA PRO A 155 14.16 -25.13 -11.09
C PRO A 155 12.77 -25.10 -10.43
N HIS A 156 12.30 -23.88 -10.16
CA HIS A 156 10.93 -23.67 -9.68
C HIS A 156 9.94 -23.72 -10.85
N SER A 157 8.66 -23.93 -10.53
CA SER A 157 7.60 -23.93 -11.53
C SER A 157 7.54 -22.60 -12.29
N MET A 158 7.42 -22.71 -13.61
CA MET A 158 7.19 -21.60 -14.54
C MET A 158 6.05 -22.03 -15.46
N GLY A 159 4.98 -21.22 -15.52
CA GLY A 159 3.85 -21.47 -16.39
C GLY A 159 4.25 -21.38 -17.87
N ALA A 160 3.71 -22.25 -18.70
CA ALA A 160 3.93 -22.22 -20.14
C ALA A 160 3.23 -21.00 -20.76
N TRP A 161 3.94 -20.28 -21.63
CA TRP A 161 3.39 -19.14 -22.37
C TRP A 161 2.88 -19.57 -23.74
N SER A 162 1.67 -19.12 -24.09
CA SER A 162 1.08 -19.30 -25.42
C SER A 162 1.28 -18.04 -26.27
N THR A 163 1.55 -18.21 -27.56
CA THR A 163 1.55 -17.11 -28.54
C THR A 163 0.15 -16.52 -28.75
N ASP A 164 -0.89 -17.27 -28.40
CA ASP A 164 -2.28 -16.85 -28.49
C ASP A 164 -2.78 -16.18 -27.19
N SER A 165 -1.89 -15.94 -26.22
CA SER A 165 -2.25 -15.27 -24.97
C SER A 165 -2.80 -13.87 -25.28
N LYS A 166 -3.95 -13.57 -24.70
CA LYS A 166 -4.61 -12.27 -24.78
C LYS A 166 -4.17 -11.35 -23.65
N SER A 167 -3.31 -11.81 -22.74
CA SER A 167 -2.86 -11.03 -21.60
C SER A 167 -1.97 -9.87 -22.01
N HIS A 168 -2.23 -8.69 -21.47
CA HIS A 168 -1.48 -7.48 -21.79
C HIS A 168 -1.63 -6.44 -20.68
N VAL A 169 -0.64 -5.54 -20.60
CA VAL A 169 -0.75 -4.32 -19.80
C VAL A 169 -1.59 -3.30 -20.56
N SER A 170 -2.39 -2.51 -19.84
CA SER A 170 -3.08 -1.35 -20.38
C SER A 170 -2.76 -0.15 -19.50
N SER A 171 -2.30 0.93 -20.12
CA SER A 171 -1.93 2.20 -19.49
C SER A 171 -2.56 3.37 -20.23
N MET A 172 -2.65 4.51 -19.57
CA MET A 172 -3.12 5.75 -20.19
C MET A 172 -2.15 6.17 -21.30
N SER A 173 -2.68 6.88 -22.29
CA SER A 173 -1.90 7.44 -23.41
C SER A 173 -1.67 8.94 -23.29
N SER A 174 -2.40 9.59 -22.38
CA SER A 174 -2.30 11.01 -22.05
C SER A 174 -3.06 11.32 -20.77
N GLY A 175 -2.70 12.42 -20.10
CA GLY A 175 -3.40 12.87 -18.91
C GLY A 175 -3.00 12.11 -17.64
N ASP A 176 -2.01 11.24 -17.69
CA ASP A 176 -1.35 10.58 -16.57
C ASP A 176 -0.19 11.43 -16.02
N PHE A 177 0.58 10.89 -15.06
CA PHE A 177 1.72 11.60 -14.51
C PHE A 177 2.87 11.69 -15.50
N ALA A 178 3.17 10.61 -16.21
CA ALA A 178 4.26 10.56 -17.18
C ALA A 178 4.10 11.61 -18.31
N SER A 179 2.90 11.76 -18.86
CA SER A 179 2.61 12.71 -19.94
C SER A 179 2.55 14.17 -19.50
N ASN A 180 2.35 14.44 -18.21
CA ASN A 180 2.23 15.80 -17.65
C ASN A 180 3.47 16.27 -16.88
N GLU A 181 4.50 15.44 -16.76
CA GLU A 181 5.68 15.74 -15.96
C GLU A 181 6.43 16.97 -16.48
N LYS A 182 6.85 17.81 -15.53
CA LYS A 182 7.82 18.89 -15.74
C LYS A 182 8.89 18.77 -14.68
N SER A 183 10.14 18.95 -15.09
CA SER A 183 11.33 18.81 -14.24
C SER A 183 12.20 20.05 -14.35
N THR A 184 12.88 20.42 -13.27
CA THR A 184 13.96 21.40 -13.27
C THR A 184 15.02 21.05 -12.23
N THR A 185 16.25 21.54 -12.44
CA THR A 185 17.34 21.46 -11.47
C THR A 185 17.58 22.84 -10.86
N MET A 186 17.76 22.90 -9.55
CA MET A 186 17.96 24.15 -8.83
C MET A 186 19.39 24.66 -8.95
N ASP A 187 19.59 25.90 -9.39
CA ASP A 187 20.92 26.51 -9.47
C ASP A 187 21.50 26.87 -8.09
N ALA A 188 20.63 27.22 -7.14
CA ALA A 188 20.97 27.60 -5.79
C ALA A 188 19.91 27.11 -4.80
N ALA A 189 20.27 27.04 -3.51
CA ALA A 189 19.32 26.71 -2.46
C ALA A 189 18.21 27.78 -2.39
N SER A 190 16.97 27.34 -2.25
CA SER A 190 15.78 28.20 -2.19
C SER A 190 14.69 27.55 -1.34
N ASP A 191 13.57 28.24 -1.15
CA ASP A 191 12.38 27.66 -0.54
C ASP A 191 11.19 27.81 -1.50
N ALA A 192 10.60 26.68 -1.90
CA ALA A 192 9.49 26.65 -2.83
C ALA A 192 8.14 26.58 -2.10
N LYS A 193 7.23 27.45 -2.50
CA LYS A 193 5.82 27.45 -2.08
C LYS A 193 4.95 26.83 -3.18
N ILE A 194 4.03 25.96 -2.81
CA ILE A 194 3.08 25.31 -3.74
C ILE A 194 1.70 25.93 -3.55
N GLU A 195 1.17 26.56 -4.60
CA GLU A 195 -0.11 27.26 -4.59
C GLU A 195 -1.01 26.78 -5.73
N PHE A 196 -2.31 26.76 -5.48
CA PHE A 196 -3.34 26.60 -6.49
C PHE A 196 -4.01 27.95 -6.74
N VAL A 197 -4.05 28.36 -8.01
CA VAL A 197 -4.78 29.56 -8.45
C VAL A 197 -6.00 29.10 -9.25
N ASP A 198 -7.20 29.44 -8.77
CA ASP A 198 -8.44 29.08 -9.45
C ASP A 198 -8.72 29.96 -10.69
N CYS A 199 -9.86 29.71 -11.37
CA CYS A 199 -10.24 30.46 -12.56
C CYS A 199 -10.60 31.93 -12.29
N ASP A 200 -10.92 32.28 -11.04
CA ASP A 200 -11.26 33.63 -10.61
C ASP A 200 -10.03 34.39 -10.07
N GLY A 201 -8.87 33.70 -10.00
CA GLY A 201 -7.61 34.25 -9.51
C GLY A 201 -7.42 34.11 -8.00
N ASN A 202 -8.30 33.40 -7.28
CA ASN A 202 -8.12 33.16 -5.85
C ASN A 202 -6.96 32.18 -5.64
N VAL A 203 -6.13 32.48 -4.64
CA VAL A 203 -4.94 31.69 -4.32
C VAL A 203 -5.22 30.84 -3.08
N THR A 204 -5.02 29.53 -3.20
CA THR A 204 -5.00 28.58 -2.09
C THR A 204 -3.59 28.04 -1.93
N VAL A 205 -2.97 28.28 -0.78
CA VAL A 205 -1.66 27.67 -0.47
C VAL A 205 -1.87 26.19 -0.15
N LEU A 206 -1.24 25.31 -0.93
CA LEU A 206 -1.25 23.87 -0.69
C LEU A 206 -0.10 23.45 0.22
N LYS A 207 1.06 24.12 0.08
CA LYS A 207 2.23 23.91 0.94
C LYS A 207 3.07 25.18 1.02
N GLU A 208 3.19 25.73 2.23
CA GLU A 208 3.84 27.02 2.48
C GLU A 208 5.35 27.00 2.19
N SER A 209 6.05 25.92 2.59
CA SER A 209 7.51 25.82 2.52
C SER A 209 7.94 24.43 2.09
N THR A 210 8.86 24.38 1.14
CA THR A 210 9.57 23.22 0.62
C THR A 210 11.02 23.64 0.37
N PRO A 211 11.89 23.56 1.39
CA PRO A 211 13.30 23.91 1.23
C PRO A 211 13.97 23.02 0.18
N LEU A 212 14.71 23.64 -0.74
CA LEU A 212 15.43 23.00 -1.83
C LEU A 212 16.92 23.33 -1.75
N LEU A 213 17.76 22.37 -2.11
CA LEU A 213 19.21 22.50 -2.16
C LEU A 213 19.67 22.98 -3.54
N ALA A 214 20.89 23.54 -3.59
CA ALA A 214 21.57 23.74 -4.86
C ALA A 214 21.88 22.37 -5.51
N GLY A 215 21.55 22.24 -6.79
CA GLY A 215 21.68 20.99 -7.56
C GLY A 215 20.55 19.98 -7.34
N GLU A 216 19.55 20.29 -6.49
CA GLU A 216 18.38 19.42 -6.31
C GLU A 216 17.51 19.40 -7.57
N VAL A 217 17.04 18.22 -7.96
CA VAL A 217 16.05 18.05 -9.02
C VAL A 217 14.67 18.03 -8.39
N ILE A 218 13.76 18.84 -8.92
CA ILE A 218 12.35 18.86 -8.50
C ILE A 218 11.44 18.69 -9.71
N ASP A 219 10.44 17.83 -9.55
CA ASP A 219 9.47 17.49 -10.57
C ASP A 219 8.06 17.84 -10.09
N ALA A 220 7.22 18.27 -11.03
CA ALA A 220 5.79 18.49 -10.81
C ALA A 220 4.99 17.84 -11.93
N THR A 221 3.92 17.16 -11.55
CA THR A 221 3.05 16.45 -12.48
C THR A 221 1.61 16.41 -11.96
N LYS A 222 0.67 15.92 -12.77
CA LYS A 222 -0.73 15.72 -12.39
C LYS A 222 -1.32 14.54 -13.15
N MET A 223 -2.31 13.89 -12.54
CA MET A 223 -3.20 12.97 -13.24
C MET A 223 -4.57 13.62 -13.42
N SER A 224 -5.07 13.63 -14.64
CA SER A 224 -6.39 14.11 -14.99
C SER A 224 -7.44 13.09 -14.59
N LYS A 225 -8.27 13.42 -13.59
CA LYS A 225 -9.41 12.59 -13.19
C LYS A 225 -10.28 12.18 -14.38
N LYS A 226 -10.58 13.11 -15.30
CA LYS A 226 -11.40 12.83 -16.48
C LYS A 226 -10.74 11.78 -17.37
N ALA A 227 -9.46 11.97 -17.70
CA ALA A 227 -8.73 11.04 -18.55
C ALA A 227 -8.63 9.66 -17.90
N LEU A 228 -8.38 9.60 -16.59
CA LEU A 228 -8.36 8.36 -15.82
C LEU A 228 -9.71 7.62 -15.89
N THR A 229 -10.83 8.30 -15.62
CA THR A 229 -12.15 7.64 -15.62
C THR A 229 -12.59 7.21 -17.02
N ASP A 230 -12.27 8.01 -18.05
CA ASP A 230 -12.54 7.64 -19.44
C ASP A 230 -11.73 6.39 -19.85
N PHE A 231 -10.44 6.36 -19.50
CA PHE A 231 -9.56 5.21 -19.71
C PHE A 231 -10.10 3.95 -19.01
N LEU A 232 -10.37 4.04 -17.70
CA LEU A 232 -10.90 2.90 -16.93
C LEU A 232 -12.19 2.35 -17.52
N ALA A 233 -13.12 3.22 -17.94
CA ALA A 233 -14.37 2.79 -18.57
C ALA A 233 -14.12 2.06 -19.89
N ALA A 234 -13.21 2.56 -20.73
CA ALA A 234 -12.83 1.92 -21.98
C ALA A 234 -12.17 0.55 -21.75
N GLU A 235 -11.26 0.44 -20.78
CA GLU A 235 -10.55 -0.80 -20.47
C GLU A 235 -11.46 -1.88 -19.87
N ILE A 236 -12.48 -1.50 -19.10
CA ILE A 236 -13.51 -2.41 -18.59
C ILE A 236 -14.32 -3.01 -19.75
N GLU A 237 -14.77 -2.18 -20.70
CA GLU A 237 -15.51 -2.66 -21.87
C GLU A 237 -14.64 -3.50 -22.82
N ASP A 238 -13.38 -3.13 -23.03
CA ASP A 238 -12.44 -3.91 -23.85
C ASP A 238 -12.14 -5.29 -23.23
N ALA A 239 -11.91 -5.36 -21.91
CA ALA A 239 -11.73 -6.63 -21.22
C ALA A 239 -12.94 -7.56 -21.40
N LYS A 240 -14.16 -6.99 -21.32
CA LYS A 240 -15.41 -7.73 -21.54
C LYS A 240 -15.52 -8.22 -22.98
N ALA A 241 -15.26 -7.35 -23.96
CA ALA A 241 -15.31 -7.69 -25.37
C ALA A 241 -14.31 -8.81 -25.74
N LYS A 242 -13.13 -8.82 -25.12
CA LYS A 242 -12.09 -9.84 -25.33
C LYS A 242 -12.31 -11.14 -24.55
N GLY A 243 -13.20 -11.12 -23.55
CA GLY A 243 -13.47 -12.26 -22.66
C GLY A 243 -12.30 -12.59 -21.72
N ILE A 244 -11.55 -11.57 -21.28
CA ILE A 244 -10.42 -11.71 -20.36
C ILE A 244 -10.73 -11.05 -19.01
N LEU A 245 -9.95 -11.38 -17.98
CA LEU A 245 -10.12 -10.76 -16.68
C LEU A 245 -9.69 -9.29 -16.70
N PHE A 246 -10.42 -8.46 -15.97
CA PHE A 246 -9.98 -7.13 -15.59
C PHE A 246 -9.21 -7.20 -14.27
N SER A 247 -8.08 -6.50 -14.19
CA SER A 247 -7.30 -6.36 -12.97
C SER A 247 -6.64 -4.99 -12.91
N LEU A 248 -6.51 -4.44 -11.70
CA LEU A 248 -5.88 -3.18 -11.39
C LEU A 248 -4.68 -3.42 -10.49
N HIS A 249 -3.53 -2.88 -10.86
CA HIS A 249 -2.26 -3.10 -10.16
C HIS A 249 -1.69 -1.77 -9.68
N MET A 250 -1.76 -1.53 -8.36
CA MET A 250 -1.31 -0.29 -7.73
C MET A 250 -0.33 -0.57 -6.58
N LYS A 251 0.14 0.48 -5.90
CA LYS A 251 1.00 0.39 -4.72
C LYS A 251 0.44 1.21 -3.55
N ALA A 252 -0.86 1.04 -3.27
CA ALA A 252 -1.66 1.88 -2.38
C ALA A 252 -1.10 2.10 -0.95
N THR A 253 -0.36 1.14 -0.39
CA THR A 253 0.24 1.27 0.95
C THR A 253 1.48 2.17 0.97
N MET A 254 2.23 2.21 -0.14
CA MET A 254 3.41 3.06 -0.29
C MET A 254 3.00 4.44 -0.80
N MET A 255 2.21 4.47 -1.87
CA MET A 255 1.67 5.67 -2.50
C MET A 255 0.37 6.09 -1.80
N LYS A 256 0.46 6.37 -0.50
CA LYS A 256 -0.68 6.52 0.44
C LYS A 256 -1.69 7.63 0.10
N VAL A 257 -1.39 8.49 -0.86
CA VAL A 257 -2.28 9.58 -1.30
C VAL A 257 -2.82 9.31 -2.70
N SER A 258 -1.96 9.14 -3.70
CA SER A 258 -2.37 9.00 -5.11
C SER A 258 -3.14 7.71 -5.37
N ASP A 259 -2.59 6.57 -4.96
CA ASP A 259 -3.05 5.27 -5.41
C ASP A 259 -4.42 4.87 -4.82
N PRO A 260 -4.74 5.16 -3.54
CA PRO A 260 -6.10 4.99 -3.03
C PRO A 260 -7.15 5.79 -3.80
N ILE A 261 -6.81 7.00 -4.28
CA ILE A 261 -7.72 7.82 -5.10
C ILE A 261 -7.93 7.20 -6.48
N ILE A 262 -6.85 6.73 -7.13
CA ILE A 262 -6.91 6.04 -8.42
C ILE A 262 -7.74 4.76 -8.29
N PHE A 263 -7.50 3.98 -7.24
CA PHE A 263 -8.24 2.77 -6.92
C PHE A 263 -9.73 3.07 -6.72
N GLY A 264 -10.06 4.09 -5.92
CA GLY A 264 -11.44 4.50 -5.69
C GLY A 264 -12.15 4.96 -6.96
N HIS A 265 -11.45 5.59 -7.90
CA HIS A 265 -12.00 5.89 -9.22
C HIS A 265 -12.30 4.63 -10.03
N CYS A 266 -11.41 3.62 -10.01
CA CYS A 266 -11.68 2.33 -10.64
C CYS A 266 -12.91 1.63 -10.07
N VAL A 267 -13.04 1.59 -8.74
CA VAL A 267 -14.23 1.02 -8.06
C VAL A 267 -15.50 1.78 -8.49
N LYS A 268 -15.47 3.11 -8.45
CA LYS A 268 -16.63 3.93 -8.84
C LYS A 268 -17.05 3.72 -10.30
N VAL A 269 -16.09 3.59 -11.22
CA VAL A 269 -16.39 3.34 -12.64
C VAL A 269 -16.93 1.92 -12.85
N PHE A 270 -16.34 0.91 -12.19
CA PHE A 270 -16.77 -0.48 -12.34
C PHE A 270 -18.20 -0.70 -11.84
N TYR A 271 -18.52 -0.17 -10.66
CA TYR A 271 -19.81 -0.34 -9.97
C TYR A 271 -20.75 0.88 -10.13
N ALA A 272 -20.58 1.68 -11.19
CA ALA A 272 -21.31 2.95 -11.39
C ALA A 272 -22.83 2.79 -11.21
N ASP A 273 -23.44 1.79 -11.86
CA ASP A 273 -24.89 1.55 -11.81
C ASP A 273 -25.39 1.22 -10.39
N VAL A 274 -24.60 0.46 -9.63
CA VAL A 274 -24.93 0.11 -8.23
C VAL A 274 -24.84 1.36 -7.35
N ILE A 275 -23.79 2.15 -7.55
CA ILE A 275 -23.55 3.37 -6.76
C ILE A 275 -24.63 4.41 -7.06
N GLU A 276 -25.03 4.56 -8.32
CA GLU A 276 -26.10 5.48 -8.73
C GLU A 276 -27.44 5.06 -8.13
N LYS A 277 -27.80 3.77 -8.22
CA LYS A 277 -29.06 3.25 -7.68
C LYS A 277 -29.17 3.42 -6.15
N HIS A 278 -28.06 3.30 -5.42
CA HIS A 278 -28.04 3.34 -3.95
C HIS A 278 -27.35 4.58 -3.37
N ALA A 279 -27.26 5.67 -4.14
CA ALA A 279 -26.44 6.83 -3.80
C ALA A 279 -26.74 7.41 -2.41
N ASP A 280 -28.02 7.56 -2.05
CA ASP A 280 -28.44 8.11 -0.76
C ASP A 280 -28.01 7.21 0.40
N THR A 281 -28.28 5.90 0.31
CA THR A 281 -27.88 4.93 1.33
C THR A 281 -26.35 4.85 1.47
N ILE A 282 -25.62 4.84 0.36
CA ILE A 282 -24.14 4.81 0.36
C ILE A 282 -23.58 6.07 1.03
N LYS A 283 -24.18 7.23 0.76
CA LYS A 283 -23.80 8.51 1.37
C LYS A 283 -24.09 8.54 2.87
N GLU A 284 -25.27 8.09 3.29
CA GLU A 284 -25.66 8.00 4.71
C GLU A 284 -24.72 7.08 5.50
N LEU A 285 -24.30 5.98 4.89
CA LEU A 285 -23.33 5.04 5.48
C LEU A 285 -21.89 5.58 5.54
N GLY A 286 -21.59 6.68 4.83
CA GLY A 286 -20.25 7.25 4.77
C GLY A 286 -19.23 6.31 4.13
N VAL A 287 -19.63 5.59 3.08
CA VAL A 287 -18.76 4.65 2.36
C VAL A 287 -17.62 5.39 1.66
N ASP A 288 -16.39 4.92 1.85
CA ASP A 288 -15.20 5.42 1.18
C ASP A 288 -14.61 4.38 0.24
N PHE A 289 -14.94 4.51 -1.05
CA PHE A 289 -14.43 3.62 -2.09
C PHE A 289 -12.92 3.71 -2.33
N ASN A 290 -12.21 4.69 -1.76
CA ASN A 290 -10.75 4.67 -1.75
C ASN A 290 -10.20 3.51 -0.89
N ASN A 291 -11.01 2.99 0.03
CA ASN A 291 -10.76 1.75 0.79
C ASN A 291 -11.29 0.49 0.10
N GLY A 292 -11.84 0.62 -1.11
CA GLY A 292 -12.34 -0.46 -1.95
C GLY A 292 -13.78 -0.87 -1.70
N LEU A 293 -14.25 -1.87 -2.48
CA LEU A 293 -15.61 -2.40 -2.36
C LEU A 293 -15.86 -3.05 -0.99
N GLY A 294 -14.81 -3.54 -0.33
CA GLY A 294 -14.89 -4.09 1.02
C GLY A 294 -15.43 -3.09 2.05
N ASP A 295 -15.20 -1.79 1.87
CA ASP A 295 -15.78 -0.77 2.75
C ASP A 295 -17.31 -0.73 2.61
N LEU A 296 -17.86 -0.80 1.39
CA LEU A 296 -19.31 -0.90 1.19
C LEU A 296 -19.88 -2.14 1.89
N TYR A 297 -19.26 -3.31 1.73
CA TYR A 297 -19.67 -4.54 2.40
C TYR A 297 -19.62 -4.42 3.93
N SER A 298 -18.58 -3.79 4.49
CA SER A 298 -18.48 -3.60 5.93
C SER A 298 -19.54 -2.62 6.45
N ARG A 299 -19.84 -1.55 5.71
CA ARG A 299 -20.79 -0.52 6.14
C ARG A 299 -22.24 -1.00 6.04
N MET A 300 -22.55 -1.83 5.05
CA MET A 300 -23.91 -2.36 4.87
C MET A 300 -24.31 -3.39 5.94
N GLU A 301 -23.38 -3.88 6.78
CA GLU A 301 -23.72 -4.75 7.92
C GLU A 301 -24.63 -4.07 8.96
N SER A 302 -24.63 -2.73 9.02
CA SER A 302 -25.55 -1.99 9.91
C SER A 302 -26.94 -1.78 9.32
N LEU A 303 -27.18 -2.18 8.05
CA LEU A 303 -28.47 -2.03 7.40
C LEU A 303 -29.45 -3.17 7.73
N PRO A 304 -30.76 -2.94 7.61
CA PRO A 304 -31.74 -4.03 7.59
C PRO A 304 -31.43 -5.06 6.50
N ALA A 305 -31.69 -6.34 6.80
CA ALA A 305 -31.36 -7.46 5.91
C ALA A 305 -31.93 -7.31 4.48
N GLU A 306 -33.13 -6.72 4.34
CA GLU A 306 -33.75 -6.47 3.04
C GLU A 306 -32.93 -5.51 2.18
N LYS A 307 -32.51 -4.37 2.74
CA LYS A 307 -31.69 -3.37 2.03
C LYS A 307 -30.28 -3.90 1.75
N LYS A 308 -29.71 -4.66 2.70
CA LYS A 308 -28.44 -5.35 2.54
C LYS A 308 -28.49 -6.32 1.35
N ASN A 309 -29.52 -7.16 1.28
CA ASN A 309 -29.69 -8.14 0.20
C ASN A 309 -29.93 -7.44 -1.14
N GLU A 310 -30.73 -6.37 -1.19
CA GLU A 310 -30.94 -5.59 -2.42
C GLU A 310 -29.61 -5.09 -3.01
N ILE A 311 -28.76 -4.45 -2.20
CA ILE A 311 -27.46 -3.95 -2.64
C ILE A 311 -26.55 -5.12 -3.07
N ALA A 312 -26.53 -6.22 -2.33
CA ALA A 312 -25.73 -7.40 -2.67
C ALA A 312 -26.16 -8.04 -3.99
N ASP A 313 -27.46 -8.12 -4.25
CA ASP A 313 -28.03 -8.65 -5.49
C ASP A 313 -27.69 -7.74 -6.69
N ASP A 314 -27.73 -6.41 -6.51
CA ASP A 314 -27.32 -5.46 -7.55
C ASP A 314 -25.82 -5.54 -7.86
N ILE A 315 -24.97 -5.75 -6.84
CA ILE A 315 -23.54 -6.03 -7.05
C ILE A 315 -23.37 -7.34 -7.84
N ALA A 316 -24.10 -8.40 -7.47
CA ALA A 316 -24.06 -9.67 -8.21
C ALA A 316 -24.56 -9.52 -9.66
N ALA A 317 -25.56 -8.67 -9.90
CA ALA A 317 -26.04 -8.33 -11.23
C ALA A 317 -25.00 -7.53 -12.04
N CYS A 318 -24.28 -6.60 -11.41
CA CYS A 318 -23.20 -5.83 -12.04
C CYS A 318 -22.16 -6.75 -12.69
N TYR A 319 -21.75 -7.82 -12.00
CA TYR A 319 -20.78 -8.79 -12.55
C TYR A 319 -21.29 -9.54 -13.79
N LYS A 320 -22.60 -9.68 -14.00
CA LYS A 320 -23.16 -10.28 -15.22
C LYS A 320 -23.05 -9.34 -16.42
N GLY A 321 -23.02 -8.03 -16.17
CA GLY A 321 -22.90 -6.98 -17.18
C GLY A 321 -21.46 -6.49 -17.42
N ARG A 322 -20.48 -6.95 -16.65
CA ARG A 322 -19.08 -6.47 -16.65
C ARG A 322 -18.09 -7.61 -17.00
N PRO A 323 -16.81 -7.33 -17.29
CA PRO A 323 -15.82 -8.41 -17.40
C PRO A 323 -15.68 -9.15 -16.06
N GLY A 324 -15.17 -10.38 -16.12
CA GLY A 324 -14.69 -11.05 -14.91
C GLY A 324 -13.56 -10.22 -14.29
N VAL A 325 -13.49 -10.18 -12.96
CA VAL A 325 -12.43 -9.49 -12.21
C VAL A 325 -11.48 -10.52 -11.64
N ALA A 326 -10.18 -10.22 -11.64
CA ALA A 326 -9.19 -11.06 -10.97
C ALA A 326 -9.52 -11.25 -9.47
N MET A 327 -9.33 -12.46 -8.96
CA MET A 327 -9.63 -12.82 -7.57
C MET A 327 -8.37 -12.82 -6.71
N VAL A 328 -8.50 -12.30 -5.50
CA VAL A 328 -7.54 -12.48 -4.41
C VAL A 328 -7.81 -13.82 -3.72
N ASP A 329 -9.08 -14.12 -3.45
CA ASP A 329 -9.56 -15.38 -2.88
C ASP A 329 -10.93 -15.70 -3.49
N SER A 330 -10.96 -16.64 -4.46
CA SER A 330 -12.17 -17.00 -5.19
C SER A 330 -13.21 -17.69 -4.31
N ASP A 331 -12.79 -18.47 -3.31
CA ASP A 331 -13.69 -19.22 -2.42
C ASP A 331 -14.48 -18.30 -1.49
N LYS A 332 -13.89 -17.14 -1.17
CA LYS A 332 -14.53 -16.09 -0.36
C LYS A 332 -15.12 -14.94 -1.18
N GLY A 333 -15.02 -15.00 -2.51
CA GLY A 333 -15.49 -13.93 -3.39
C GLY A 333 -14.69 -12.62 -3.30
N ILE A 334 -13.46 -12.66 -2.76
CA ILE A 334 -12.62 -11.47 -2.62
C ILE A 334 -11.95 -11.17 -3.97
N THR A 335 -12.39 -10.08 -4.60
CA THR A 335 -11.88 -9.59 -5.88
C THR A 335 -10.72 -8.63 -5.70
N ASN A 336 -9.98 -8.37 -6.78
CA ASN A 336 -8.96 -7.34 -6.88
C ASN A 336 -9.45 -5.92 -6.53
N LEU A 337 -10.76 -5.66 -6.56
CA LEU A 337 -11.37 -4.38 -6.20
C LEU A 337 -11.88 -4.31 -4.75
N HIS A 338 -11.67 -5.35 -3.94
CA HIS A 338 -12.13 -5.38 -2.54
C HIS A 338 -11.32 -4.47 -1.63
N VAL A 339 -9.99 -4.60 -1.64
CA VAL A 339 -9.09 -3.84 -0.76
C VAL A 339 -7.89 -3.36 -1.56
N PRO A 340 -7.53 -2.06 -1.50
CA PRO A 340 -6.48 -1.47 -2.34
C PRO A 340 -5.07 -2.00 -2.07
N SER A 341 -4.86 -2.66 -0.91
CA SER A 341 -3.57 -3.23 -0.52
C SER A 341 -3.37 -4.70 -0.88
N ASP A 342 -4.40 -5.39 -1.38
CA ASP A 342 -4.31 -6.84 -1.62
C ASP A 342 -3.48 -7.18 -2.86
N VAL A 343 -3.61 -6.39 -3.93
CA VAL A 343 -2.89 -6.59 -5.20
C VAL A 343 -1.88 -5.48 -5.41
N ILE A 344 -0.63 -5.76 -5.01
CA ILE A 344 0.47 -4.80 -5.05
C ILE A 344 1.30 -5.02 -6.32
N ILE A 345 1.44 -3.99 -7.16
CA ILE A 345 2.00 -4.07 -8.52
C ILE A 345 3.35 -4.79 -8.62
N ASP A 346 4.28 -4.53 -7.71
CA ASP A 346 5.64 -5.09 -7.74
C ASP A 346 5.72 -6.56 -7.33
N ALA A 347 4.67 -7.10 -6.70
CA ALA A 347 4.55 -8.52 -6.39
C ALA A 347 3.59 -9.26 -7.34
N SER A 348 2.46 -8.63 -7.65
CA SER A 348 1.39 -9.20 -8.47
C SER A 348 1.79 -9.37 -9.94
N MET A 349 2.48 -8.39 -10.53
CA MET A 349 2.89 -8.48 -11.94
C MET A 349 3.89 -9.61 -12.18
N PRO A 350 4.99 -9.76 -11.40
CA PRO A 350 5.86 -10.93 -11.54
C PRO A 350 5.16 -12.26 -11.28
N ALA A 351 4.21 -12.31 -10.34
CA ALA A 351 3.44 -13.53 -10.05
C ALA A 351 2.57 -13.95 -11.23
N ALA A 352 1.86 -13.01 -11.86
CA ALA A 352 1.06 -13.26 -13.06
C ALA A 352 1.95 -13.67 -14.24
N ILE A 353 3.06 -12.96 -14.47
CA ILE A 353 4.02 -13.28 -15.55
C ILE A 353 4.59 -14.69 -15.40
N ARG A 354 4.96 -15.07 -14.17
CA ARG A 354 5.42 -16.43 -13.86
C ARG A 354 4.34 -17.48 -14.11
N THR A 355 3.08 -17.13 -13.92
CA THR A 355 1.92 -18.03 -14.02
C THR A 355 1.25 -17.87 -15.39
N SER A 356 2.04 -18.03 -16.45
CA SER A 356 1.56 -17.97 -17.85
C SER A 356 0.92 -16.65 -18.28
N GLY A 357 1.14 -15.55 -17.54
CA GLY A 357 0.46 -14.29 -17.79
C GLY A 357 -1.00 -14.28 -17.34
N GLN A 358 -1.38 -15.11 -16.35
CA GLN A 358 -2.76 -15.33 -15.95
C GLN A 358 -3.01 -14.98 -14.48
N MET A 359 -4.27 -14.69 -14.15
CA MET A 359 -4.76 -14.53 -12.78
C MET A 359 -5.97 -15.42 -12.53
N TRP A 360 -6.34 -15.59 -11.26
CA TRP A 360 -7.47 -16.42 -10.85
C TRP A 360 -8.80 -15.74 -11.16
N ASN A 361 -9.73 -16.46 -11.79
CA ASN A 361 -11.11 -16.04 -12.01
C ASN A 361 -12.03 -16.45 -10.85
N ALA A 362 -13.31 -16.09 -10.91
CA ALA A 362 -14.30 -16.42 -9.89
C ALA A 362 -14.57 -17.93 -9.69
N LYS A 363 -14.10 -18.78 -10.61
CA LYS A 363 -14.20 -20.25 -10.51
C LYS A 363 -12.94 -20.89 -9.91
N GLY A 364 -11.95 -20.09 -9.52
CA GLY A 364 -10.66 -20.60 -9.04
C GLY A 364 -9.79 -21.18 -10.16
N GLU A 365 -9.93 -20.67 -11.39
CA GLU A 365 -9.16 -21.11 -12.55
C GLU A 365 -8.28 -19.96 -13.08
N LEU A 366 -7.12 -20.28 -13.63
CA LEU A 366 -6.25 -19.29 -14.28
C LEU A 366 -6.85 -18.85 -15.62
N GLN A 367 -6.86 -17.55 -15.86
CA GLN A 367 -7.38 -16.95 -17.07
C GLN A 367 -6.52 -15.76 -17.53
N ASP A 368 -6.43 -15.58 -18.85
CA ASP A 368 -5.80 -14.40 -19.44
C ASP A 368 -6.41 -13.12 -18.90
N THR A 369 -5.57 -12.11 -18.71
CA THR A 369 -5.89 -10.94 -17.89
C THR A 369 -5.38 -9.65 -18.55
N LYS A 370 -6.22 -8.61 -18.51
CA LYS A 370 -5.83 -7.23 -18.74
C LYS A 370 -5.29 -6.66 -17.43
N PHE A 371 -4.00 -6.34 -17.43
CA PHE A 371 -3.30 -5.75 -16.30
C PHE A 371 -3.34 -4.22 -16.41
N VAL A 372 -4.32 -3.59 -15.77
CA VAL A 372 -4.47 -2.13 -15.80
C VAL A 372 -3.47 -1.50 -14.84
N ILE A 373 -2.60 -0.67 -15.40
CA ILE A 373 -1.59 0.13 -14.72
C ILE A 373 -1.76 1.55 -15.30
N PRO A 374 -2.53 2.44 -14.65
CA PRO A 374 -2.96 3.67 -15.30
C PRO A 374 -1.83 4.60 -15.76
N ASP A 375 -0.79 4.81 -14.96
CA ASP A 375 0.38 5.62 -15.31
C ASP A 375 1.50 4.79 -15.95
#